data_AF-A0A4U0SVG9-F1
#
_entry.id   AF-A0A4U0SVG9-F1
#
_cell.length_a   1.000
_cell.length_b   1.000
_cell.length_c   1.000
_cell.angle_alpha   90.00
_cell.angle_beta   90.00
_cell.angle_gamma   90.00
#
_symmetry.space_group_name_H-M   'P 1'
#
loop_
_entity.id
_entity.type
_entity.pdbx_description
1 polymer ?
#
loop_
_entity_poly.entity_id
_entity_poly.type
_entity_poly.pdbx_seq_one_letter_code
_entity_poly.pdbx_strand_id
1 'polypeptide(L)'
;MLRRLLTCLAGSALALTGLTATGSTPAAAADSGTLNVLTYNVAGLPQGLSSAPTPRDTSTTAIGQRLSPYDIIHVQEDFNYHANLYAADSHPYRTPTSGGAGIGSGLNTLSNYAYDTDDFERVGWDSCQTDSGDCLTPKGFTFMRERLAEGVYVDLYNLHTNAGTNDGDETSRASNLAQLTAFIKTHSVGNAVVVMGDTNTRYTRTADTIRGFVSDNGLTDAWVQLERGGTPPAAGSDALVCDESAITNTCEVVDKVLYRSSKLVSLNATSYNNDHANFLDSAGLMLSDHDPIAVRFSWAKNAAFQLSDQFGGPHGDYYQDIDSVPAAARATTISLRAGSRVDQVGITLSNGTTLTHGGTGGTASSRTLASGEFVTSAYLCEGKYNSTTRIFYAKFTTNLGNTLAGGTTTSDCVTRTAPSGWQIAGFHGRSGDEVDKVGFIYTQR
;
A
#
# COMPACT_ATOMS: atom_id res chain seq x y z
N MET A 1 62.50 32.24 35.03
CA MET A 1 62.54 30.78 34.84
C MET A 1 61.44 30.38 33.88
N LEU A 2 61.85 29.82 32.75
CA LEU A 2 61.10 29.56 31.53
C LEU A 2 60.13 28.37 31.75
N ARG A 3 58.81 28.56 31.57
CA ARG A 3 57.88 27.43 31.42
C ARG A 3 57.27 27.46 30.02
N ARG A 4 57.77 26.54 29.21
CA ARG A 4 57.30 26.18 27.87
C ARG A 4 55.88 25.61 27.98
N LEU A 5 54.92 26.18 27.26
CA LEU A 5 53.67 25.52 26.91
C LEU A 5 53.83 24.97 25.49
N LEU A 6 53.93 23.64 25.39
CA LEU A 6 53.80 22.92 24.13
C LEU A 6 52.32 22.92 23.73
N THR A 7 52.00 23.59 22.63
CA THR A 7 50.75 23.42 21.89
C THR A 7 50.84 22.15 21.05
N CYS A 8 50.13 21.09 21.45
CA CYS A 8 49.86 19.94 20.59
C CYS A 8 48.72 20.29 19.64
N LEU A 9 49.04 20.48 18.36
CA LEU A 9 48.09 20.50 17.26
C LEU A 9 47.76 19.05 16.89
N ALA A 10 46.62 18.54 17.39
CA ALA A 10 46.03 17.32 16.88
C ALA A 10 45.21 17.66 15.63
N GLY A 11 45.73 17.31 14.45
CA GLY A 11 45.01 17.44 13.19
C GLY A 11 43.85 16.46 13.15
N SER A 12 42.62 16.98 13.16
CA SER A 12 41.40 16.21 12.94
C SER A 12 41.27 15.97 11.43
N ALA A 13 41.60 14.76 10.97
CA ALA A 13 41.25 14.32 9.63
C ALA A 13 39.73 14.07 9.59
N LEU A 14 38.97 15.02 9.02
CA LEU A 14 37.59 14.76 8.62
C LEU A 14 37.61 13.75 7.46
N ALA A 15 37.31 12.49 7.76
CA ALA A 15 36.90 11.54 6.75
C ALA A 15 35.52 11.98 6.22
N LEU A 16 35.50 12.60 5.03
CA LEU A 16 34.27 12.68 4.24
C LEU A 16 33.89 11.26 3.84
N THR A 17 33.07 10.60 4.64
CA THR A 17 32.28 9.45 4.17
C THR A 17 31.28 10.00 3.16
N GLY A 18 31.58 9.80 1.88
CA GLY A 18 30.62 10.08 0.81
C GLY A 18 29.34 9.30 1.08
N LEU A 19 28.22 10.00 1.22
CA LEU A 19 26.91 9.41 1.02
C LEU A 19 26.88 8.93 -0.45
N THR A 20 27.19 7.65 -0.67
CA THR A 20 26.72 6.97 -1.86
C THR A 20 25.20 6.94 -1.74
N ALA A 21 24.53 7.85 -2.45
CA ALA A 21 23.12 7.69 -2.75
C ALA A 21 22.97 6.28 -3.34
N THR A 22 22.32 5.38 -2.60
CA THR A 22 21.89 4.09 -3.12
C THR A 22 20.84 4.40 -4.17
N GLY A 23 21.30 4.64 -5.41
CA GLY A 23 20.42 4.65 -6.56
C GLY A 23 19.64 3.34 -6.52
N SER A 24 18.33 3.45 -6.38
CA SER A 24 17.43 2.32 -6.47
C SER A 24 17.73 1.61 -7.78
N THR A 25 18.19 0.36 -7.68
CA THR A 25 18.24 -0.52 -8.85
C THR A 25 16.84 -0.50 -9.46
N PRO A 26 16.68 -0.19 -10.77
CA PRO A 26 15.37 -0.23 -11.39
C PRO A 26 14.77 -1.61 -11.12
N ALA A 27 13.55 -1.64 -10.57
CA ALA A 27 12.82 -2.90 -10.43
C ALA A 27 12.78 -3.56 -11.82
N ALA A 28 13.07 -4.87 -11.88
CA ALA A 28 13.02 -5.59 -13.15
C ALA A 28 11.61 -5.45 -13.75
N ALA A 29 11.52 -5.16 -15.05
CA ALA A 29 10.27 -5.22 -15.77
C ALA A 29 9.77 -6.67 -15.76
N ALA A 30 8.71 -6.94 -15.01
CA ALA A 30 8.05 -8.24 -14.93
C ALA A 30 6.57 -8.06 -15.26
N ASP A 31 6.07 -8.93 -16.13
CA ASP A 31 4.66 -8.94 -16.53
C ASP A 31 3.81 -9.90 -15.70
N SER A 32 4.44 -10.75 -14.89
CA SER A 32 3.79 -11.68 -13.98
C SER A 32 4.77 -12.16 -12.90
N GLY A 33 4.23 -12.68 -11.80
CA GLY A 33 5.04 -13.27 -10.74
C GLY A 33 4.20 -13.95 -9.68
N THR A 34 4.86 -14.29 -8.58
CA THR A 34 4.20 -14.75 -7.35
C THR A 34 4.46 -13.78 -6.22
N LEU A 35 3.55 -13.75 -5.25
CA LEU A 35 3.65 -12.93 -4.05
C LEU A 35 3.22 -13.78 -2.86
N ASN A 36 4.12 -14.02 -1.90
CA ASN A 36 3.80 -14.73 -0.66
C ASN A 36 3.58 -13.73 0.47
N VAL A 37 2.35 -13.58 0.95
CA VAL A 37 2.05 -12.63 2.04
C VAL A 37 1.83 -13.34 3.36
N LEU A 38 2.13 -12.65 4.46
CA LEU A 38 1.84 -13.07 5.83
C LEU A 38 1.10 -11.96 6.56
N THR A 39 0.05 -12.31 7.29
CA THR A 39 -0.46 -11.46 8.37
C THR A 39 -0.28 -12.14 9.72
N TYR A 40 0.18 -11.39 10.71
CA TYR A 40 0.46 -11.95 12.02
C TYR A 40 0.34 -10.91 13.14
N ASN A 41 -0.63 -11.08 14.04
CA ASN A 41 -0.60 -10.40 15.34
C ASN A 41 0.53 -11.00 16.19
N VAL A 42 1.56 -10.20 16.50
CA VAL A 42 2.78 -10.66 17.18
C VAL A 42 2.73 -10.51 18.71
N ALA A 43 1.59 -10.08 19.26
CA ALA A 43 1.33 -9.93 20.69
C ALA A 43 2.40 -9.11 21.44
N GLY A 44 2.85 -8.01 20.84
CA GLY A 44 3.96 -7.20 21.31
C GLY A 44 3.65 -6.23 22.45
N LEU A 45 2.52 -6.42 23.16
CA LEU A 45 2.25 -5.76 24.44
C LEU A 45 3.33 -6.07 25.48
N PRO A 46 3.56 -5.20 26.49
CA PRO A 46 4.48 -5.49 27.59
C PRO A 46 4.24 -6.88 28.21
N GLN A 47 5.30 -7.61 28.58
CA GLN A 47 5.24 -9.01 29.04
C GLN A 47 4.11 -9.36 30.03
N GLY A 48 3.80 -8.48 30.98
CA GLY A 48 2.76 -8.72 31.99
C GLY A 48 1.33 -8.39 31.52
N LEU A 49 1.17 -7.82 30.32
CA LEU A 49 -0.11 -7.45 29.71
C LEU A 49 -0.44 -8.29 28.47
N SER A 50 0.58 -8.89 27.83
CA SER A 50 0.37 -9.78 26.69
C SER A 50 -0.25 -11.12 27.14
N SER A 51 -1.17 -11.65 26.33
CA SER A 51 -1.80 -12.96 26.56
C SER A 51 -0.99 -14.13 25.99
N ALA A 52 0.08 -13.86 25.26
CA ALA A 52 0.86 -14.89 24.61
C ALA A 52 1.66 -15.75 25.60
N PRO A 53 1.82 -17.06 25.31
CA PRO A 53 2.23 -18.04 26.33
C PRO A 53 3.73 -18.03 26.64
N THR A 54 4.54 -17.38 25.81
CA THR A 54 6.00 -17.39 25.89
C THR A 54 6.59 -15.98 26.14
N PRO A 55 7.85 -15.85 26.60
CA PRO A 55 8.47 -14.55 26.83
C PRO A 55 8.55 -13.70 25.55
N ARG A 56 8.10 -12.45 25.61
CA ARG A 56 7.86 -11.59 24.45
C ARG A 56 9.14 -11.18 23.73
N ASP A 57 10.23 -10.93 24.43
CA ASP A 57 11.51 -10.53 23.84
C ASP A 57 12.10 -11.62 22.93
N THR A 58 12.26 -12.83 23.46
CA THR A 58 12.78 -14.00 22.77
C THR A 58 11.81 -14.48 21.70
N SER A 59 10.51 -14.44 21.97
CA SER A 59 9.49 -14.86 20.99
C SER A 59 9.41 -13.89 19.82
N THR A 60 9.37 -12.58 20.06
CA THR A 60 9.37 -11.58 18.98
C THR A 60 10.65 -11.63 18.16
N THR A 61 11.80 -11.88 18.80
CA THR A 61 13.07 -12.13 18.10
C THR A 61 12.96 -13.37 17.20
N ALA A 62 12.41 -14.48 17.71
CA ALA A 62 12.22 -15.70 16.93
C ALA A 62 11.22 -15.51 15.78
N ILE A 63 10.16 -14.71 15.98
CA ILE A 63 9.22 -14.32 14.91
C ILE A 63 10.02 -13.64 13.79
N GLY A 64 10.81 -12.61 14.10
CA GLY A 64 11.62 -11.89 13.10
C GLY A 64 12.57 -12.78 12.31
N GLN A 65 13.20 -13.77 12.96
CA GLN A 65 14.08 -14.74 12.30
C GLN A 65 13.36 -15.65 11.28
N ARG A 66 12.03 -15.78 11.41
CA ARG A 66 11.21 -16.74 10.64
C ARG A 66 10.41 -16.09 9.52
N LEU A 67 10.54 -14.78 9.31
CA LEU A 67 9.80 -14.04 8.29
C LEU A 67 10.37 -14.20 6.87
N SER A 68 11.63 -14.62 6.71
CA SER A 68 12.31 -14.69 5.40
C SER A 68 11.61 -15.49 4.27
N PRO A 69 10.73 -16.48 4.52
CA PRO A 69 9.98 -17.15 3.46
C PRO A 69 8.85 -16.31 2.85
N TYR A 70 8.52 -15.17 3.45
CA TYR A 70 7.42 -14.29 3.03
C TYR A 70 7.97 -13.08 2.29
N ASP A 71 7.16 -12.54 1.37
CA ASP A 71 7.54 -11.36 0.59
C ASP A 71 7.04 -10.07 1.21
N ILE A 72 5.83 -10.10 1.78
CA ILE A 72 5.19 -8.95 2.42
C ILE A 72 4.52 -9.43 3.70
N ILE A 73 4.87 -8.80 4.81
CA ILE A 73 4.43 -9.18 6.14
C ILE A 73 3.73 -7.98 6.78
N HIS A 74 2.44 -8.13 7.08
CA HIS A 74 1.71 -7.21 7.94
C HIS A 74 1.72 -7.75 9.35
N VAL A 75 2.34 -7.01 10.27
CA VAL A 75 2.28 -7.34 11.69
C VAL A 75 1.31 -6.42 12.42
N GLN A 76 0.55 -7.01 13.34
CA GLN A 76 -0.30 -6.30 14.30
C GLN A 76 0.26 -6.49 15.72
N GLU A 77 -0.10 -5.58 16.62
CA GLU A 77 0.47 -5.48 17.98
C GLU A 77 2.01 -5.40 18.04
N ASP A 78 2.65 -4.92 16.99
CA ASP A 78 4.08 -4.65 17.00
C ASP A 78 4.39 -3.35 17.77
N PHE A 79 4.33 -3.45 19.09
CA PHE A 79 4.48 -2.35 20.03
C PHE A 79 5.87 -2.31 20.68
N ASN A 80 6.03 -2.93 21.85
CA ASN A 80 7.17 -2.73 22.75
C ASN A 80 8.42 -3.55 22.35
N TYR A 81 8.24 -4.55 21.50
CA TYR A 81 9.30 -5.46 21.05
C TYR A 81 9.67 -5.26 19.57
N HIS A 82 9.25 -4.15 18.97
CA HIS A 82 9.56 -3.78 17.58
C HIS A 82 11.05 -3.86 17.24
N ALA A 83 11.91 -3.38 18.14
CA ALA A 83 13.36 -3.45 17.95
C ALA A 83 13.87 -4.90 17.86
N ASN A 84 13.29 -5.83 18.63
CA ASN A 84 13.62 -7.25 18.55
C ASN A 84 13.19 -7.85 17.21
N LEU A 85 11.95 -7.54 16.78
CA LEU A 85 11.41 -8.02 15.50
C LEU A 85 12.30 -7.57 14.34
N TYR A 86 12.57 -6.26 14.26
CA TYR A 86 13.29 -5.66 13.14
C TYR A 86 14.78 -5.99 13.15
N ALA A 87 15.41 -6.13 14.31
CA ALA A 87 16.82 -6.53 14.38
C ALA A 87 17.06 -7.96 13.90
N ALA A 88 16.03 -8.81 13.94
CA ALA A 88 16.11 -10.23 13.62
C ALA A 88 15.63 -10.58 12.21
N ASP A 89 14.95 -9.64 11.55
CA ASP A 89 14.47 -9.75 10.17
C ASP A 89 15.48 -9.15 9.16
N SER A 90 15.36 -9.48 7.87
CA SER A 90 16.23 -8.96 6.80
C SER A 90 15.51 -8.30 5.61
N HIS A 91 14.19 -8.10 5.65
CA HIS A 91 13.45 -7.42 4.58
C HIS A 91 13.95 -5.98 4.38
N PRO A 92 14.28 -5.57 3.14
CA PRO A 92 14.91 -4.28 2.87
C PRO A 92 13.97 -3.09 3.03
N TYR A 93 12.65 -3.27 2.88
CA TYR A 93 11.67 -2.20 2.97
C TYR A 93 10.79 -2.41 4.20
N ARG A 94 10.72 -1.39 5.06
CA ARG A 94 10.00 -1.47 6.32
C ARG A 94 9.29 -0.16 6.61
N THR A 95 8.11 -0.24 7.20
CA THR A 95 7.43 0.97 7.70
C THR A 95 8.02 1.39 9.03
N PRO A 96 8.05 2.69 9.34
CA PRO A 96 8.45 3.17 10.66
C PRO A 96 7.39 2.83 11.72
N THR A 97 7.86 2.47 12.92
CA THR A 97 6.97 2.30 14.08
C THR A 97 6.31 3.62 14.49
N SER A 98 5.06 3.53 14.94
CA SER A 98 4.34 4.63 15.59
C SER A 98 4.58 4.71 17.11
N GLY A 99 5.41 3.83 17.69
CA GLY A 99 5.69 3.78 19.13
C GLY A 99 5.09 2.56 19.83
N GLY A 100 5.35 2.45 21.13
CA GLY A 100 4.87 1.34 21.97
C GLY A 100 3.38 1.43 22.34
N ALA A 101 2.90 0.46 23.10
CA ALA A 101 1.50 0.38 23.51
C ALA A 101 1.07 1.64 24.25
N GLY A 102 -0.12 2.16 23.93
CA GLY A 102 -0.64 3.42 24.45
C GLY A 102 -0.23 4.67 23.66
N ILE A 103 0.67 4.55 22.70
CA ILE A 103 1.12 5.65 21.83
C ILE A 103 1.03 5.26 20.35
N GLY A 104 1.49 4.05 20.01
CA GLY A 104 1.51 3.55 18.64
C GLY A 104 0.32 2.67 18.30
N SER A 105 0.07 2.50 17.00
CA SER A 105 -0.96 1.61 16.46
C SER A 105 -0.61 0.13 16.51
N GLY A 106 0.68 -0.21 16.63
CA GLY A 106 1.16 -1.59 16.54
C GLY A 106 1.09 -2.18 15.13
N LEU A 107 0.86 -1.35 14.11
CA LEU A 107 0.74 -1.75 12.71
C LEU A 107 2.00 -1.39 11.94
N ASN A 108 2.69 -2.41 11.46
CA ASN A 108 3.91 -2.26 10.66
C ASN A 108 3.94 -3.27 9.51
N THR A 109 4.69 -2.93 8.46
CA THR A 109 4.92 -3.78 7.29
C THR A 109 6.41 -3.99 7.08
N LEU A 110 6.79 -5.23 6.77
CA LEU A 110 8.11 -5.64 6.28
C LEU A 110 7.94 -6.21 4.87
N SER A 111 8.78 -5.81 3.92
CA SER A 111 8.62 -6.17 2.51
C SER A 111 9.93 -6.34 1.74
N ASN A 112 9.92 -7.26 0.78
CA ASN A 112 10.94 -7.42 -0.26
C ASN A 112 10.81 -6.39 -1.39
N TYR A 113 9.67 -5.72 -1.50
CA TYR A 113 9.38 -4.73 -2.54
C TYR A 113 9.38 -3.32 -1.98
N ALA A 114 9.77 -2.37 -2.84
CA ALA A 114 9.67 -0.96 -2.51
C ALA A 114 8.20 -0.53 -2.53
N TYR A 115 7.86 0.40 -1.65
CA TYR A 115 6.58 1.08 -1.66
C TYR A 115 6.79 2.57 -1.92
N ASP A 116 5.74 3.22 -2.42
CA ASP A 116 5.74 4.68 -2.51
C ASP A 116 5.63 5.26 -1.09
N THR A 117 6.74 5.78 -0.58
CA THR A 117 6.81 6.35 0.78
C THR A 117 5.94 7.60 0.93
N ASP A 118 5.60 8.27 -0.17
CA ASP A 118 4.67 9.39 -0.17
C ASP A 118 3.21 8.91 -0.02
N ASP A 119 2.90 7.66 -0.36
CA ASP A 119 1.56 7.08 -0.26
C ASP A 119 1.44 6.11 0.94
N PHE A 120 2.24 6.30 2.00
CA PHE A 120 2.07 5.57 3.27
C PHE A 120 1.24 6.37 4.27
N GLU A 121 0.10 5.83 4.68
CA GLU A 121 -0.83 6.48 5.60
C GLU A 121 -1.16 5.57 6.78
N ARG A 122 -1.35 6.16 7.96
CA ARG A 122 -1.77 5.46 9.18
C ARG A 122 -2.99 6.17 9.75
N VAL A 123 -4.09 5.44 9.86
CA VAL A 123 -5.40 5.98 10.22
C VAL A 123 -5.89 5.28 11.48
N GLY A 124 -6.21 6.06 12.50
CA GLY A 124 -6.83 5.55 13.73
C GLY A 124 -8.32 5.31 13.52
N TRP A 125 -8.87 4.32 14.24
CA TRP A 125 -10.30 4.09 14.23
C TRP A 125 -11.07 5.22 14.91
N ASP A 126 -12.20 5.61 14.31
CA ASP A 126 -13.10 6.63 14.88
C ASP A 126 -13.94 6.07 16.05
N SER A 127 -14.03 4.74 16.14
CA SER A 127 -14.82 4.02 17.15
C SER A 127 -13.99 2.89 17.75
N CYS A 128 -14.04 2.79 19.08
CA CYS A 128 -13.43 1.74 19.88
C CYS A 128 -14.30 1.47 21.11
N GLN A 129 -14.17 0.27 21.66
CA GLN A 129 -14.80 -0.16 22.89
C GLN A 129 -13.77 -0.18 24.03
N THR A 130 -14.14 0.34 25.21
CA THR A 130 -13.16 0.58 26.30
C THR A 130 -12.88 -0.65 27.16
N ASP A 131 -13.89 -1.49 27.41
CA ASP A 131 -13.77 -2.63 28.33
C ASP A 131 -12.94 -3.80 27.76
N SER A 132 -12.80 -3.87 26.44
CA SER A 132 -11.87 -4.74 25.72
C SER A 132 -10.43 -4.18 25.65
N GLY A 133 -10.20 -2.97 26.16
CA GLY A 133 -8.89 -2.30 26.13
C GLY A 133 -8.51 -1.69 24.77
N ASP A 134 -9.38 -1.80 23.75
CA ASP A 134 -9.11 -1.31 22.40
C ASP A 134 -8.92 0.21 22.33
N CYS A 135 -9.59 0.96 23.22
CA CYS A 135 -9.40 2.42 23.33
C CYS A 135 -8.10 2.84 24.03
N LEU A 136 -7.33 1.91 24.60
CA LEU A 136 -6.11 2.22 25.36
C LEU A 136 -4.88 2.39 24.46
N THR A 137 -4.98 2.10 23.17
CA THR A 137 -3.93 2.28 22.18
C THR A 137 -4.56 2.69 20.84
N PRO A 138 -3.92 3.50 19.98
CA PRO A 138 -4.53 3.97 18.74
C PRO A 138 -4.57 2.87 17.66
N LYS A 139 -5.43 1.86 17.86
CA LYS A 139 -5.74 0.85 16.85
C LYS A 139 -6.30 1.52 15.58
N GLY A 140 -6.13 0.85 14.46
CA GLY A 140 -6.42 1.45 13.17
C GLY A 140 -6.12 0.54 11.99
N PHE A 141 -5.76 1.19 10.89
CA PHE A 141 -5.16 0.56 9.73
C PHE A 141 -4.02 1.40 9.16
N THR A 142 -3.14 0.77 8.38
CA THR A 142 -2.21 1.47 7.50
C THR A 142 -2.56 1.18 6.04
N PHE A 143 -2.27 2.14 5.18
CA PHE A 143 -2.33 2.02 3.73
C PHE A 143 -0.94 2.21 3.15
N MET A 144 -0.60 1.43 2.12
CA MET A 144 0.59 1.63 1.29
C MET A 144 0.36 1.17 -0.14
N ARG A 145 1.01 1.84 -1.09
CA ARG A 145 1.04 1.40 -2.50
C ARG A 145 2.35 0.66 -2.78
N GLU A 146 2.25 -0.66 -2.85
CA GLU A 146 3.38 -1.53 -3.12
C GLU A 146 3.70 -1.56 -4.62
N ARG A 147 4.98 -1.54 -4.97
CA ARG A 147 5.45 -1.66 -6.35
C ARG A 147 6.03 -3.05 -6.61
N LEU A 148 5.23 -3.93 -7.22
CA LEU A 148 5.68 -5.28 -7.59
C LEU A 148 6.67 -5.27 -8.77
N ALA A 149 6.46 -4.37 -9.72
CA ALA A 149 7.33 -4.11 -10.87
C ALA A 149 7.11 -2.67 -11.35
N GLU A 150 7.88 -2.20 -12.34
CA GLU A 150 7.64 -0.89 -12.95
C GLU A 150 6.19 -0.78 -13.48
N GLY A 151 5.46 0.22 -12.98
CA GLY A 151 4.06 0.44 -13.36
C GLY A 151 3.06 -0.62 -12.89
N VAL A 152 3.46 -1.55 -12.02
CA VAL A 152 2.59 -2.60 -11.46
C VAL A 152 2.45 -2.37 -9.95
N TYR A 153 1.27 -1.90 -9.55
CA TYR A 153 0.98 -1.51 -8.18
C TYR A 153 -0.14 -2.35 -7.57
N VAL A 154 0.00 -2.62 -6.28
CA VAL A 154 -1.05 -3.21 -5.43
C VAL A 154 -1.18 -2.35 -4.18
N ASP A 155 -2.40 -1.96 -3.86
CA ASP A 155 -2.73 -1.21 -2.66
C ASP A 155 -2.91 -2.19 -1.49
N LEU A 156 -2.12 -2.02 -0.43
CA LEU A 156 -2.07 -2.91 0.72
C LEU A 156 -2.62 -2.23 1.97
N TYR A 157 -3.43 -2.97 2.73
CA TYR A 157 -4.01 -2.52 3.99
C TYR A 157 -3.64 -3.47 5.13
N ASN A 158 -2.99 -2.94 6.17
CA ASN A 158 -2.74 -3.63 7.44
C ASN A 158 -3.76 -3.12 8.45
N LEU A 159 -4.54 -3.99 9.10
CA LEU A 159 -5.57 -3.56 10.04
C LEU A 159 -5.57 -4.38 11.32
N HIS A 160 -5.98 -3.73 12.41
CA HIS A 160 -6.31 -4.40 13.66
C HIS A 160 -7.58 -3.76 14.23
N THR A 161 -8.73 -4.40 14.02
CA THR A 161 -10.04 -3.87 14.47
C THR A 161 -10.35 -4.22 15.92
N ASN A 162 -11.42 -3.65 16.48
CA ASN A 162 -11.86 -3.86 17.86
C ASN A 162 -11.98 -5.36 18.22
N ALA A 163 -11.32 -5.76 19.30
CA ALA A 163 -11.36 -7.12 19.83
C ALA A 163 -12.65 -7.38 20.63
N GLY A 164 -12.85 -8.62 21.09
CA GLY A 164 -13.99 -8.96 21.95
C GLY A 164 -15.31 -9.24 21.22
N THR A 165 -16.33 -9.57 22.00
CA THR A 165 -17.63 -10.08 21.53
C THR A 165 -18.84 -9.54 22.30
N ASN A 166 -18.66 -8.52 23.15
CA ASN A 166 -19.81 -7.81 23.72
C ASN A 166 -20.45 -6.89 22.65
N ASP A 167 -21.69 -6.47 22.86
CA ASP A 167 -22.42 -5.65 21.87
C ASP A 167 -21.66 -4.38 21.42
N GLY A 168 -20.90 -3.76 22.32
CA GLY A 168 -20.06 -2.60 22.04
C GLY A 168 -18.85 -2.92 21.16
N ASP A 169 -18.23 -4.09 21.38
CA ASP A 169 -17.14 -4.61 20.55
C ASP A 169 -17.60 -4.82 19.12
N GLU A 170 -18.73 -5.50 18.94
CA GLU A 170 -19.27 -5.84 17.62
C GLU A 170 -19.73 -4.58 16.88
N THR A 171 -20.31 -3.61 17.60
CA THR A 171 -20.68 -2.30 17.05
C THR A 171 -19.45 -1.53 16.59
N SER A 172 -18.40 -1.46 17.41
CA SER A 172 -17.17 -0.74 17.08
C SER A 172 -16.44 -1.39 15.89
N ARG A 173 -16.34 -2.72 15.88
CA ARG A 173 -15.73 -3.48 14.79
C ARG A 173 -16.48 -3.29 13.47
N ALA A 174 -17.81 -3.26 13.50
CA ALA A 174 -18.62 -2.93 12.32
C ALA A 174 -18.33 -1.50 11.81
N SER A 175 -18.18 -0.53 12.72
CA SER A 175 -17.77 0.84 12.38
C SER A 175 -16.36 0.89 11.77
N ASN A 176 -15.41 0.11 12.29
CA ASN A 176 -14.04 0.06 11.76
C ASN A 176 -14.02 -0.43 10.30
N LEU A 177 -14.75 -1.51 9.99
CA LEU A 177 -14.83 -2.03 8.62
C LEU A 177 -15.58 -1.06 7.68
N ALA A 178 -16.58 -0.32 8.17
CA ALA A 178 -17.25 0.72 7.40
C ALA A 178 -16.30 1.91 7.10
N GLN A 179 -15.49 2.34 8.07
CA GLN A 179 -14.48 3.38 7.90
C GLN A 179 -13.43 2.96 6.85
N LEU A 180 -12.91 1.74 6.93
CA LEU A 180 -11.97 1.21 5.94
C LEU A 180 -12.61 1.10 4.54
N THR A 181 -13.89 0.72 4.45
CA THR A 181 -14.64 0.71 3.18
C THR A 181 -14.70 2.11 2.55
N ALA A 182 -14.98 3.14 3.35
CA ALA A 182 -14.98 4.52 2.87
C ALA A 182 -13.59 4.96 2.38
N PHE A 183 -12.53 4.56 3.09
CA PHE A 183 -11.15 4.83 2.71
C PHE A 183 -10.74 4.14 1.40
N ILE A 184 -11.03 2.84 1.24
CA ILE A 184 -10.76 2.09 0.00
C ILE A 184 -11.44 2.74 -1.20
N LYS A 185 -12.67 3.24 -1.03
CA LYS A 185 -13.44 3.90 -2.10
C LYS A 185 -12.84 5.22 -2.58
N THR A 186 -11.99 5.87 -1.78
CA THR A 186 -11.32 7.12 -2.16
C THR A 186 -9.85 6.91 -2.54
N HIS A 187 -9.20 5.86 -2.05
CA HIS A 187 -7.74 5.66 -2.23
C HIS A 187 -7.38 4.65 -3.32
N SER A 188 -8.25 3.66 -3.57
CA SER A 188 -7.94 2.48 -4.38
C SER A 188 -8.89 2.26 -5.55
N VAL A 189 -9.54 3.32 -6.03
CA VAL A 189 -10.34 3.26 -7.26
C VAL A 189 -9.45 2.77 -8.41
N GLY A 190 -9.91 1.77 -9.16
CA GLY A 190 -9.18 1.18 -10.28
C GLY A 190 -7.92 0.37 -9.92
N ASN A 191 -7.54 0.27 -8.64
CA ASN A 191 -6.35 -0.45 -8.20
C ASN A 191 -6.67 -1.86 -7.67
N ALA A 192 -5.69 -2.76 -7.83
CA ALA A 192 -5.73 -4.06 -7.17
C ALA A 192 -5.47 -3.84 -5.67
N VAL A 193 -6.16 -4.61 -4.83
CA VAL A 193 -6.13 -4.41 -3.37
C VAL A 193 -5.86 -5.73 -2.67
N VAL A 194 -5.07 -5.68 -1.60
CA VAL A 194 -4.98 -6.73 -0.57
C VAL A 194 -5.21 -6.09 0.80
N VAL A 195 -6.20 -6.59 1.53
CA VAL A 195 -6.47 -6.25 2.93
C VAL A 195 -6.09 -7.44 3.78
N MET A 196 -5.14 -7.28 4.69
CA MET A 196 -4.73 -8.36 5.58
C MET A 196 -4.38 -7.88 6.98
N GLY A 197 -4.84 -8.62 7.98
CA GLY A 197 -4.69 -8.23 9.39
C GLY A 197 -5.64 -9.00 10.31
N ASP A 198 -5.53 -8.68 11.59
CA ASP A 198 -6.48 -9.12 12.61
C ASP A 198 -7.79 -8.33 12.46
N THR A 199 -8.75 -8.97 11.78
CA THR A 199 -10.07 -8.38 11.60
C THR A 199 -10.97 -8.57 12.81
N ASN A 200 -10.56 -9.33 13.82
CA ASN A 200 -11.39 -9.75 14.95
C ASN A 200 -12.77 -10.34 14.56
N THR A 201 -12.98 -10.68 13.27
CA THR A 201 -14.26 -11.14 12.73
C THR A 201 -14.27 -12.63 12.44
N ARG A 202 -15.45 -13.21 12.54
CA ARG A 202 -15.79 -14.56 12.10
C ARG A 202 -17.04 -14.48 11.23
N TYR A 203 -17.04 -15.13 10.07
CA TYR A 203 -18.22 -15.35 9.25
C TYR A 203 -19.32 -16.05 10.05
N THR A 204 -18.97 -17.00 10.91
CA THR A 204 -19.93 -17.72 11.76
C THR A 204 -20.62 -16.82 12.79
N ARG A 205 -20.04 -15.68 13.16
CA ARG A 205 -20.62 -14.76 14.15
C ARG A 205 -21.65 -13.85 13.49
N THR A 206 -22.88 -13.87 13.99
CA THR A 206 -24.02 -13.15 13.39
C THR A 206 -23.80 -11.64 13.27
N ALA A 207 -23.19 -11.02 14.28
CA ALA A 207 -23.01 -9.57 14.33
C ALA A 207 -21.83 -9.06 13.50
N ASP A 208 -20.93 -9.95 13.05
CA ASP A 208 -19.78 -9.53 12.26
C ASP A 208 -20.17 -9.15 10.84
N THR A 209 -19.72 -7.96 10.43
CA THR A 209 -20.06 -7.36 9.13
C THR A 209 -19.06 -7.71 8.03
N ILE A 210 -18.17 -8.69 8.24
CA ILE A 210 -17.12 -9.08 7.28
C ILE A 210 -17.67 -9.43 5.90
N ARG A 211 -18.87 -10.03 5.81
CA ARG A 211 -19.54 -10.30 4.53
C ARG A 211 -19.89 -9.02 3.78
N GLY A 212 -20.43 -8.04 4.50
CA GLY A 212 -20.74 -6.72 3.95
C GLY A 212 -19.46 -6.03 3.49
N PHE A 213 -18.42 -6.04 4.32
CA PHE A 213 -17.11 -5.50 3.97
C PHE A 213 -16.54 -6.12 2.68
N VAL A 214 -16.56 -7.44 2.57
CA VAL A 214 -16.09 -8.16 1.37
C VAL A 214 -16.90 -7.75 0.14
N SER A 215 -18.23 -7.75 0.25
CA SER A 215 -19.14 -7.39 -0.85
C SER A 215 -18.98 -5.92 -1.29
N ASP A 216 -18.98 -4.98 -0.34
CA ASP A 216 -18.97 -3.54 -0.60
C ASP A 216 -17.67 -3.05 -1.24
N ASN A 217 -16.59 -3.82 -1.08
CA ASN A 217 -15.28 -3.54 -1.66
C ASN A 217 -14.93 -4.47 -2.84
N GLY A 218 -15.83 -5.39 -3.23
CA GLY A 218 -15.57 -6.35 -4.32
C GLY A 218 -14.36 -7.24 -4.04
N LEU A 219 -14.14 -7.59 -2.77
CA LEU A 219 -13.03 -8.44 -2.34
C LEU A 219 -13.41 -9.92 -2.41
N THR A 220 -12.39 -10.76 -2.40
CA THR A 220 -12.47 -12.21 -2.21
C THR A 220 -11.63 -12.56 -0.98
N ASP A 221 -12.18 -13.37 -0.08
CA ASP A 221 -11.43 -13.92 1.04
C ASP A 221 -10.70 -15.19 0.61
N ALA A 222 -9.38 -15.23 0.78
CA ALA A 222 -8.55 -16.35 0.35
C ALA A 222 -8.91 -17.66 1.06
N TRP A 223 -9.24 -17.62 2.36
CA TRP A 223 -9.68 -18.79 3.11
C TRP A 223 -11.02 -19.30 2.60
N VAL A 224 -11.98 -18.39 2.39
CA VAL A 224 -13.29 -18.76 1.85
C VAL A 224 -13.15 -19.38 0.46
N GLN A 225 -12.32 -18.79 -0.39
CA GLN A 225 -12.10 -19.30 -1.74
C GLN A 225 -11.47 -20.70 -1.73
N LEU A 226 -10.37 -20.88 -1.00
CA LEU A 226 -9.51 -22.06 -1.11
C LEU A 226 -9.95 -23.20 -0.18
N GLU A 227 -10.39 -22.89 1.04
CA GLU A 227 -10.72 -23.89 2.07
C GLU A 227 -12.22 -24.13 2.20
N ARG A 228 -13.06 -23.18 1.74
CA ARG A 228 -14.54 -23.28 1.80
C ARG A 228 -15.22 -23.37 0.44
N GLY A 229 -14.45 -23.52 -0.65
CA GLY A 229 -15.00 -23.67 -1.99
C GLY A 229 -15.76 -22.42 -2.48
N GLY A 230 -15.36 -21.24 -2.04
CA GLY A 230 -15.95 -19.95 -2.42
C GLY A 230 -17.23 -19.58 -1.68
N THR A 231 -17.73 -20.44 -0.78
CA THR A 231 -18.94 -20.14 0.00
C THR A 231 -18.58 -19.99 1.47
N PRO A 232 -18.70 -18.78 2.05
CA PRO A 232 -18.42 -18.60 3.48
C PRO A 232 -19.41 -19.41 4.32
N PRO A 233 -19.06 -19.81 5.57
CA PRO A 233 -20.00 -20.44 6.52
C PRO A 233 -21.30 -19.63 6.67
N ALA A 234 -22.38 -20.16 7.26
CA ALA A 234 -23.57 -19.36 7.52
C ALA A 234 -23.38 -18.44 8.73
N ALA A 235 -23.93 -17.22 8.69
CA ALA A 235 -23.95 -16.37 9.88
C ALA A 235 -24.84 -17.01 10.95
N GLY A 236 -24.35 -17.11 12.17
CA GLY A 236 -25.02 -17.78 13.29
C GLY A 236 -24.90 -19.30 13.32
N SER A 237 -24.12 -19.91 12.41
CA SER A 237 -23.76 -21.32 12.57
C SER A 237 -22.74 -21.52 13.68
N ASP A 238 -22.56 -22.75 14.13
CA ASP A 238 -21.53 -23.11 15.12
C ASP A 238 -20.15 -22.58 14.69
N ALA A 239 -19.41 -22.06 15.67
CA ALA A 239 -18.07 -21.56 15.46
C ALA A 239 -17.15 -22.69 14.98
N LEU A 240 -16.38 -22.43 13.93
CA LEU A 240 -15.38 -23.36 13.41
C LEU A 240 -14.07 -23.16 14.19
N VAL A 241 -14.03 -23.65 15.43
CA VAL A 241 -12.88 -23.47 16.33
C VAL A 241 -11.71 -24.33 15.89
N CYS A 242 -10.49 -23.80 16.00
CA CYS A 242 -9.27 -24.52 15.73
C CYS A 242 -8.92 -25.50 16.86
N ASP A 243 -8.38 -26.66 16.51
CA ASP A 243 -7.76 -27.57 17.47
C ASP A 243 -6.28 -27.20 17.59
N GLU A 244 -5.92 -26.51 18.68
CA GLU A 244 -4.54 -26.07 18.94
C GLU A 244 -3.52 -27.23 19.00
N SER A 245 -3.97 -28.47 19.19
CA SER A 245 -3.09 -29.64 19.15
C SER A 245 -2.88 -30.20 17.74
N ALA A 246 -3.69 -29.76 16.77
CA ALA A 246 -3.73 -30.26 15.40
C ALA A 246 -4.27 -29.19 14.43
N ILE A 247 -3.62 -28.02 14.39
CA ILE A 247 -4.04 -26.91 13.54
C ILE A 247 -4.09 -27.34 12.06
N THR A 248 -5.20 -27.00 11.41
CA THR A 248 -5.42 -27.17 9.97
C THR A 248 -5.99 -25.90 9.39
N ASN A 249 -6.02 -25.81 8.05
CA ASN A 249 -6.64 -24.68 7.36
C ASN A 249 -8.17 -24.65 7.44
N THR A 250 -8.82 -25.68 7.99
CA THR A 250 -10.27 -25.84 7.89
C THR A 250 -11.06 -25.06 8.94
N CYS A 251 -10.43 -24.73 10.08
CA CYS A 251 -11.03 -23.91 11.11
C CYS A 251 -11.03 -22.44 10.69
N GLU A 252 -11.87 -21.65 11.36
CA GLU A 252 -11.96 -20.22 11.17
C GLU A 252 -11.10 -19.49 12.20
N VAL A 253 -10.25 -18.58 11.74
CA VAL A 253 -9.49 -17.63 12.55
C VAL A 253 -10.00 -16.20 12.32
N VAL A 254 -9.57 -15.24 13.14
CA VAL A 254 -9.95 -13.82 13.01
C VAL A 254 -9.04 -13.01 12.08
N ASP A 255 -7.83 -13.50 11.86
CA ASP A 255 -6.87 -12.97 10.90
C ASP A 255 -7.29 -13.33 9.48
N LYS A 256 -7.45 -12.33 8.60
CA LYS A 256 -7.95 -12.54 7.24
C LYS A 256 -6.96 -12.02 6.21
N VAL A 257 -7.00 -12.62 5.02
CA VAL A 257 -6.37 -12.08 3.81
C VAL A 257 -7.43 -11.99 2.72
N LEU A 258 -7.81 -10.76 2.39
CA LEU A 258 -8.85 -10.42 1.43
C LEU A 258 -8.20 -9.70 0.25
N TYR A 259 -8.67 -9.93 -0.97
CA TYR A 259 -8.05 -9.34 -2.14
C TYR A 259 -9.02 -9.08 -3.28
N ARG A 260 -8.65 -8.17 -4.20
CA ARG A 260 -9.29 -8.04 -5.51
C ARG A 260 -8.28 -7.70 -6.59
N SER A 261 -8.56 -8.17 -7.80
CA SER A 261 -7.85 -7.74 -9.01
C SER A 261 -8.28 -6.33 -9.43
N SER A 262 -7.53 -5.75 -10.37
CA SER A 262 -7.96 -4.61 -11.17
C SER A 262 -7.90 -4.90 -12.67
N LYS A 263 -8.29 -3.93 -13.48
CA LYS A 263 -8.13 -3.99 -14.93
C LYS A 263 -6.66 -4.03 -15.37
N LEU A 264 -5.75 -3.52 -14.55
CA LEU A 264 -4.30 -3.50 -14.79
C LEU A 264 -3.61 -4.78 -14.27
N VAL A 265 -3.98 -5.24 -13.08
CA VAL A 265 -3.29 -6.32 -12.36
C VAL A 265 -4.29 -7.38 -11.93
N SER A 266 -4.11 -8.59 -12.43
CA SER A 266 -4.79 -9.76 -11.91
C SER A 266 -4.06 -10.29 -10.69
N LEU A 267 -4.80 -10.58 -9.63
CA LEU A 267 -4.36 -11.28 -8.43
C LEU A 267 -5.21 -12.54 -8.29
N ASN A 268 -4.59 -13.68 -8.00
CA ASN A 268 -5.28 -14.92 -7.72
C ASN A 268 -4.60 -15.65 -6.56
N ALA A 269 -5.34 -15.92 -5.49
CA ALA A 269 -4.85 -16.75 -4.40
C ALA A 269 -4.67 -18.19 -4.89
N THR A 270 -3.49 -18.75 -4.66
CA THR A 270 -3.07 -20.09 -5.10
C THR A 270 -2.83 -21.05 -3.94
N SER A 271 -2.60 -20.52 -2.74
CA SER A 271 -2.56 -21.29 -1.50
C SER A 271 -2.96 -20.43 -0.31
N TYR A 272 -3.59 -21.05 0.67
CA TYR A 272 -3.84 -20.53 2.02
C TYR A 272 -3.13 -21.47 3.00
N ASN A 273 -2.52 -20.94 4.05
CA ASN A 273 -1.94 -21.75 5.10
C ASN A 273 -2.05 -21.02 6.45
N ASN A 274 -2.62 -21.70 7.45
CA ASN A 274 -2.35 -21.36 8.83
C ASN A 274 -0.95 -21.89 9.16
N ASP A 275 0.02 -20.98 9.31
CA ASP A 275 1.43 -21.32 9.41
C ASP A 275 1.90 -21.62 10.84
N HIS A 276 0.96 -21.92 11.74
CA HIS A 276 1.16 -22.31 13.14
C HIS A 276 2.44 -23.10 13.41
N ALA A 277 2.65 -24.22 12.70
CA ALA A 277 3.78 -25.13 12.95
C ALA A 277 5.16 -24.47 12.81
N ASN A 278 5.28 -23.43 11.98
CA ASN A 278 6.53 -22.70 11.81
C ASN A 278 6.75 -21.63 12.89
N PHE A 279 5.76 -21.34 13.72
CA PHE A 279 5.81 -20.29 14.75
C PHE A 279 5.63 -20.84 16.17
N LEU A 280 6.19 -22.03 16.41
CA LEU A 280 6.34 -22.66 17.73
C LEU A 280 7.76 -22.49 18.29
N ASP A 281 7.89 -22.35 19.60
CA ASP A 281 9.17 -22.45 20.29
C ASP A 281 9.67 -23.91 20.36
N SER A 282 10.81 -24.13 21.00
CA SER A 282 11.39 -25.48 21.14
C SER A 282 10.58 -26.42 22.06
N ALA A 283 9.65 -25.90 22.85
CA ALA A 283 8.73 -26.66 23.68
C ALA A 283 7.39 -26.93 22.98
N GLY A 284 7.20 -26.44 21.75
CA GLY A 284 5.95 -26.56 21.00
C GLY A 284 4.89 -25.54 21.40
N LEU A 285 5.26 -24.45 22.08
CA LEU A 285 4.35 -23.36 22.43
C LEU A 285 4.36 -22.27 21.37
N MET A 286 3.21 -21.66 21.11
CA MET A 286 3.08 -20.57 20.16
C MET A 286 3.91 -19.35 20.55
N LEU A 287 4.57 -18.74 19.56
CA LEU A 287 5.33 -17.50 19.74
C LEU A 287 4.42 -16.27 19.96
N SER A 288 3.16 -16.35 19.55
CA SER A 288 2.11 -15.35 19.79
C SER A 288 0.85 -16.03 20.37
N ASP A 289 -0.18 -15.27 20.71
CA ASP A 289 -1.52 -15.78 21.00
C ASP A 289 -2.41 -15.91 19.75
N HIS A 290 -1.92 -15.49 18.59
CA HIS A 290 -2.56 -15.68 17.28
C HIS A 290 -1.80 -16.68 16.42
N ASP A 291 -2.51 -17.29 15.49
CA ASP A 291 -1.92 -18.06 14.40
C ASP A 291 -1.52 -17.15 13.22
N PRO A 292 -0.33 -17.34 12.62
CA PRO A 292 0.09 -16.58 11.45
C PRO A 292 -0.57 -17.10 10.18
N ILE A 293 -1.17 -16.21 9.37
CA ILE A 293 -1.90 -16.59 8.16
C ILE A 293 -1.13 -16.19 6.91
N ALA A 294 -0.75 -17.20 6.12
CA ALA A 294 -0.01 -17.05 4.89
C ALA A 294 -0.89 -17.29 3.66
N VAL A 295 -0.73 -16.45 2.63
CA VAL A 295 -1.38 -16.62 1.33
C VAL A 295 -0.38 -16.40 0.21
N ARG A 296 -0.35 -17.32 -0.75
CA ARG A 296 0.43 -17.14 -1.99
C ARG A 296 -0.48 -16.69 -3.10
N PHE A 297 -0.15 -15.58 -3.73
CA PHE A 297 -0.78 -15.10 -4.95
C PHE A 297 0.08 -15.43 -6.18
N SER A 298 -0.59 -15.75 -7.29
CA SER A 298 -0.05 -15.47 -8.62
C SER A 298 -0.58 -14.11 -9.07
N TRP A 299 0.26 -13.29 -9.68
CA TRP A 299 -0.14 -12.02 -10.27
C TRP A 299 0.30 -11.89 -11.72
N ALA A 300 -0.48 -11.19 -12.53
CA ALA A 300 -0.13 -10.86 -13.91
C ALA A 300 -0.66 -9.49 -14.32
N LYS A 301 0.18 -8.73 -15.02
CA LYS A 301 -0.17 -7.45 -15.66
C LYS A 301 -1.00 -7.71 -16.90
N ASN A 302 -2.02 -6.90 -17.12
CA ASN A 302 -2.78 -6.89 -18.35
C ASN A 302 -1.93 -6.31 -19.49
N ALA A 303 -1.65 -7.11 -20.51
CA ALA A 303 -0.80 -6.72 -21.65
C ALA A 303 -1.35 -5.58 -22.51
N ALA A 304 -2.62 -5.20 -22.35
CA ALA A 304 -3.21 -4.06 -23.05
C ALA A 304 -2.83 -2.70 -22.44
N PHE A 305 -2.29 -2.70 -21.22
CA PHE A 305 -2.04 -1.50 -20.43
C PHE A 305 -0.64 -1.52 -19.81
N GLN A 306 -0.05 -0.34 -19.65
CA GLN A 306 1.14 -0.14 -18.83
C GLN A 306 1.03 1.20 -18.14
N LEU A 307 1.36 1.27 -16.85
CA LEU A 307 1.49 2.54 -16.15
C LEU A 307 2.94 3.03 -16.19
N SER A 308 3.13 4.34 -16.24
CA SER A 308 4.39 4.93 -15.83
C SER A 308 4.48 4.99 -14.30
N ASP A 309 5.69 5.10 -13.78
CA ASP A 309 5.89 5.60 -12.42
C ASP A 309 5.27 7.00 -12.28
N GLN A 310 4.71 7.27 -11.11
CA GLN A 310 4.20 8.60 -10.73
C GLN A 310 5.36 9.57 -10.46
N PHE A 311 5.06 10.86 -10.43
CA PHE A 311 5.99 11.95 -10.10
C PHE A 311 5.19 13.07 -9.43
N GLY A 312 5.73 13.71 -8.39
CA GLY A 312 5.00 14.66 -7.54
C GLY A 312 4.83 14.17 -6.10
N GLY A 313 4.03 14.90 -5.31
CA GLY A 313 3.97 14.78 -3.85
C GLY A 313 2.73 14.07 -3.27
N PRO A 314 2.72 13.82 -1.95
CA PRO A 314 1.69 13.07 -1.22
C PRO A 314 0.41 13.87 -0.94
N HIS A 315 0.12 14.93 -1.68
CA HIS A 315 -1.01 15.84 -1.40
C HIS A 315 -2.16 15.62 -2.38
N GLY A 316 -3.32 16.24 -2.12
CA GLY A 316 -4.51 16.07 -2.95
C GLY A 316 -5.16 14.69 -2.81
N ASP A 317 -6.24 14.49 -3.56
CA ASP A 317 -7.00 13.24 -3.57
C ASP A 317 -6.48 12.29 -4.66
N TYR A 318 -6.55 10.98 -4.41
CA TYR A 318 -6.14 9.96 -5.39
C TYR A 318 -7.08 9.95 -6.60
N TYR A 319 -6.51 9.70 -7.78
CA TYR A 319 -7.27 9.41 -8.99
C TYR A 319 -6.60 8.33 -9.84
N GLN A 320 -7.42 7.61 -10.61
CA GLN A 320 -6.97 6.55 -11.51
C GLN A 320 -7.96 6.40 -12.67
N ASP A 321 -7.49 6.58 -13.91
CA ASP A 321 -8.37 6.56 -15.08
C ASP A 321 -8.56 5.15 -15.70
N ILE A 322 -7.87 4.12 -15.20
CA ILE A 322 -7.76 2.82 -15.89
C ILE A 322 -9.10 2.21 -16.30
N ASP A 323 -10.13 2.32 -15.46
CA ASP A 323 -11.45 1.76 -15.76
C ASP A 323 -12.15 2.50 -16.92
N SER A 324 -11.87 3.81 -17.07
CA SER A 324 -12.38 4.67 -18.14
C SER A 324 -11.57 4.60 -19.44
N VAL A 325 -10.37 4.01 -19.43
CA VAL A 325 -9.48 3.89 -20.59
C VAL A 325 -9.65 2.51 -21.26
N PRO A 326 -10.26 2.40 -22.46
CA PRO A 326 -10.32 1.13 -23.17
C PRO A 326 -8.94 0.67 -23.68
N ALA A 327 -8.81 -0.61 -23.99
CA ALA A 327 -7.63 -1.12 -24.71
C ALA A 327 -7.49 -0.39 -26.06
N ALA A 328 -6.26 -0.09 -26.46
CA ALA A 328 -5.95 0.72 -27.64
C ALA A 328 -6.65 2.10 -27.69
N ALA A 329 -6.92 2.68 -26.51
CA ALA A 329 -7.49 4.02 -26.40
C ALA A 329 -6.62 5.07 -27.11
N ARG A 330 -7.22 5.76 -28.08
CA ARG A 330 -6.58 6.86 -28.80
C ARG A 330 -7.05 8.20 -28.27
N ALA A 331 -6.10 9.05 -27.88
CA ALA A 331 -6.34 10.44 -27.56
C ALA A 331 -6.66 11.26 -28.83
N THR A 332 -7.62 12.17 -28.75
CA THR A 332 -7.93 13.17 -29.77
C THR A 332 -7.59 14.59 -29.33
N THR A 333 -7.53 14.82 -28.02
CA THR A 333 -7.18 16.13 -27.46
C THR A 333 -6.37 15.93 -26.19
N ILE A 334 -5.33 16.75 -26.00
CA ILE A 334 -4.70 16.97 -24.70
C ILE A 334 -4.98 18.40 -24.23
N SER A 335 -5.16 18.58 -22.93
CA SER A 335 -5.43 19.89 -22.31
C SER A 335 -4.60 20.09 -21.05
N LEU A 336 -4.28 21.35 -20.79
CA LEU A 336 -3.59 21.81 -19.59
C LEU A 336 -4.25 23.09 -19.08
N ARG A 337 -4.38 23.24 -17.77
CA ARG A 337 -4.51 24.54 -17.13
C ARG A 337 -3.25 24.81 -16.34
N ALA A 338 -2.62 25.95 -16.59
CA ALA A 338 -1.39 26.30 -15.90
C ALA A 338 -1.23 27.81 -15.70
N GLY A 339 -0.66 28.18 -14.56
CA GLY A 339 -0.06 29.48 -14.27
C GLY A 339 1.43 29.31 -14.00
N SER A 340 1.86 29.62 -12.77
CA SER A 340 3.22 29.30 -12.31
C SER A 340 3.42 27.79 -12.08
N ARG A 341 2.32 27.05 -11.86
CA ARG A 341 2.24 25.60 -11.65
C ARG A 341 1.20 25.00 -12.59
N VAL A 342 1.10 23.67 -12.60
CA VAL A 342 0.06 22.96 -13.36
C VAL A 342 -1.17 22.80 -12.46
N ASP A 343 -2.23 23.53 -12.80
CA ASP A 343 -3.51 23.48 -12.10
C ASP A 343 -4.32 22.26 -12.53
N GLN A 344 -4.25 21.86 -13.80
CA GLN A 344 -5.03 20.73 -14.32
C GLN A 344 -4.36 20.06 -15.52
N VAL A 345 -4.46 18.73 -15.59
CA VAL A 345 -4.17 17.92 -16.78
C VAL A 345 -5.46 17.34 -17.34
N GLY A 346 -5.52 17.14 -18.66
CA GLY A 346 -6.65 16.44 -19.27
C GLY A 346 -6.36 15.80 -20.63
N ILE A 347 -7.15 14.78 -20.94
CA ILE A 347 -7.12 14.08 -22.21
C ILE A 347 -8.56 13.72 -22.63
N THR A 348 -8.87 13.93 -23.90
CA THR A 348 -10.11 13.44 -24.51
C THR A 348 -9.77 12.29 -25.43
N LEU A 349 -10.47 11.18 -25.27
CA LEU A 349 -10.34 9.98 -26.08
C LEU A 349 -11.29 10.02 -27.29
N SER A 350 -10.96 9.25 -28.32
CA SER A 350 -11.72 9.15 -29.56
C SER A 350 -13.16 8.64 -29.40
N ASN A 351 -13.47 7.97 -28.29
CA ASN A 351 -14.83 7.56 -27.92
C ASN A 351 -15.63 8.67 -27.22
N GLY A 352 -15.06 9.87 -27.03
CA GLY A 352 -15.67 11.00 -26.34
C GLY A 352 -15.41 11.06 -24.83
N THR A 353 -14.80 10.04 -24.23
CA THR A 353 -14.41 10.06 -22.81
C THR A 353 -13.42 11.20 -22.57
N THR A 354 -13.73 12.08 -21.63
CA THR A 354 -12.83 13.14 -21.17
C THR A 354 -12.38 12.85 -19.76
N LEU A 355 -11.06 12.86 -19.54
CA LEU A 355 -10.41 12.60 -18.26
C LEU A 355 -9.67 13.88 -17.87
N THR A 356 -9.95 14.42 -16.68
CA THR A 356 -9.39 15.69 -16.20
C THR A 356 -9.12 15.62 -14.71
N HIS A 357 -7.93 16.05 -14.28
CA HIS A 357 -7.50 16.01 -12.88
C HIS A 357 -6.81 17.31 -12.48
N GLY A 358 -7.12 17.82 -11.30
CA GLY A 358 -6.72 19.14 -10.82
C GLY A 358 -7.83 20.21 -10.95
N GLY A 359 -7.58 21.38 -10.37
CA GLY A 359 -8.56 22.44 -10.18
C GLY A 359 -8.77 23.37 -11.38
N THR A 360 -9.56 24.43 -11.15
CA THR A 360 -9.97 25.37 -12.20
C THR A 360 -9.07 26.59 -12.33
N GLY A 361 -7.97 26.64 -11.57
CA GLY A 361 -6.97 27.71 -11.63
C GLY A 361 -6.24 27.77 -12.97
N GLY A 362 -5.24 28.65 -13.06
CA GLY A 362 -4.42 28.82 -14.26
C GLY A 362 -5.19 29.19 -15.54
N THR A 363 -4.44 29.30 -16.64
CA THR A 363 -4.99 29.54 -17.97
C THR A 363 -5.16 28.22 -18.72
N ALA A 364 -6.35 27.98 -19.26
CA ALA A 364 -6.63 26.80 -20.05
C ALA A 364 -5.96 26.87 -21.43
N SER A 365 -5.40 25.74 -21.85
CA SER A 365 -4.82 25.52 -23.17
C SER A 365 -5.12 24.09 -23.59
N SER A 366 -5.25 23.86 -24.89
CA SER A 366 -5.47 22.52 -25.42
C SER A 366 -4.86 22.37 -26.80
N ARG A 367 -4.68 21.11 -27.19
CA ARG A 367 -4.22 20.72 -28.51
C ARG A 367 -5.09 19.57 -29.02
N THR A 368 -5.76 19.80 -30.14
CA THR A 368 -6.39 18.73 -30.92
C THR A 368 -5.31 18.00 -31.71
N LEU A 369 -5.33 16.66 -31.65
CA LEU A 369 -4.39 15.79 -32.34
C LEU A 369 -4.90 15.47 -33.74
N ALA A 370 -4.04 15.65 -34.75
CA ALA A 370 -4.33 15.31 -36.14
C ALA A 370 -4.52 13.79 -36.32
N SER A 371 -5.01 13.39 -37.50
CA SER A 371 -5.05 11.97 -37.87
C SER A 371 -3.65 11.36 -37.82
N GLY A 372 -3.50 10.22 -37.13
CA GLY A 372 -2.21 9.57 -36.91
C GLY A 372 -1.26 10.26 -35.92
N GLU A 373 -1.65 11.42 -35.35
CA GLU A 373 -0.92 12.05 -34.25
C GLU A 373 -1.32 11.41 -32.91
N PHE A 374 -0.33 11.14 -32.07
CA PHE A 374 -0.49 10.58 -30.73
C PHE A 374 0.60 11.09 -29.79
N VAL A 375 0.30 11.10 -28.49
CA VAL A 375 1.21 11.60 -27.45
C VAL A 375 2.22 10.52 -27.10
N THR A 376 3.51 10.85 -27.17
CA THR A 376 4.63 9.92 -26.97
C THR A 376 5.34 10.14 -25.64
N SER A 377 5.37 11.36 -25.12
CA SER A 377 6.06 11.64 -23.86
C SER A 377 5.49 12.84 -23.13
N ALA A 378 5.78 12.90 -21.83
CA ALA A 378 5.53 14.02 -20.96
C ALA A 378 6.81 14.37 -20.18
N TYR A 379 7.23 15.63 -20.25
CA TYR A 379 8.27 16.20 -19.39
C TYR A 379 7.61 16.97 -18.25
N LEU A 380 7.89 16.55 -17.02
CA LEU A 380 7.30 17.05 -15.80
C LEU A 380 8.38 17.70 -14.94
N CYS A 381 8.05 18.77 -14.24
CA CYS A 381 8.89 19.30 -13.17
C CYS A 381 8.06 19.52 -11.91
N GLU A 382 8.60 19.18 -10.76
CA GLU A 382 7.95 19.36 -9.47
C GLU A 382 8.66 20.40 -8.61
N GLY A 383 7.98 20.91 -7.61
CA GLY A 383 8.55 21.85 -6.65
C GLY A 383 7.65 22.05 -5.45
N LYS A 384 8.15 22.74 -4.44
CA LYS A 384 7.38 23.06 -3.22
C LYS A 384 6.71 24.42 -3.34
N TYR A 385 5.42 24.46 -3.06
CA TYR A 385 4.64 25.68 -2.87
C TYR A 385 3.88 25.57 -1.54
N ASN A 386 4.07 26.55 -0.64
CA ASN A 386 3.48 26.54 0.70
C ASN A 386 3.67 25.20 1.44
N SER A 387 4.89 24.67 1.40
CA SER A 387 5.27 23.37 1.99
C SER A 387 4.63 22.13 1.35
N THR A 388 3.85 22.27 0.28
CA THR A 388 3.28 21.16 -0.50
C THR A 388 4.04 20.95 -1.80
N THR A 389 4.46 19.71 -2.09
CA THR A 389 5.08 19.37 -3.38
C THR A 389 4.00 19.25 -4.46
N ARG A 390 4.19 19.92 -5.60
CA ARG A 390 3.22 19.97 -6.70
C ARG A 390 3.92 19.87 -8.05
N ILE A 391 3.16 19.57 -9.10
CA ILE A 391 3.64 19.69 -10.47
C ILE A 391 3.69 21.16 -10.87
N PHE A 392 4.90 21.65 -11.07
CA PHE A 392 5.18 23.03 -11.47
C PHE A 392 5.15 23.20 -12.99
N TYR A 393 5.51 22.16 -13.74
CA TYR A 393 5.55 22.20 -15.21
C TYR A 393 5.11 20.88 -15.81
N ALA A 394 4.39 20.94 -16.92
CA ALA A 394 4.13 19.79 -17.77
C ALA A 394 4.30 20.20 -19.24
N LYS A 395 4.95 19.34 -20.01
CA LYS A 395 5.05 19.43 -21.47
C LYS A 395 4.79 18.07 -22.10
N PHE A 396 3.70 17.97 -22.83
CA PHE A 396 3.39 16.82 -23.68
C PHE A 396 4.02 16.98 -25.05
N THR A 397 4.56 15.89 -25.59
CA THR A 397 5.13 15.83 -26.94
C THR A 397 4.47 14.69 -27.72
N THR A 398 4.23 14.92 -29.02
CA THR A 398 3.62 13.94 -29.92
C THR A 398 4.64 13.30 -30.85
N ASN A 399 4.24 12.24 -31.55
CA ASN A 399 5.04 11.60 -32.59
C ASN A 399 5.40 12.53 -33.78
N LEU A 400 4.66 13.63 -33.98
CA LEU A 400 4.93 14.62 -35.02
C LEU A 400 5.81 15.78 -34.53
N GLY A 401 6.35 15.70 -33.30
CA GLY A 401 7.19 16.74 -32.71
C GLY A 401 6.41 17.94 -32.16
N ASN A 402 5.08 17.90 -32.25
CA ASN A 402 4.23 18.94 -31.71
C ASN A 402 4.14 18.85 -30.17
N THR A 403 3.89 20.00 -29.52
CA THR A 403 3.85 20.07 -28.06
C THR A 403 2.65 20.84 -27.52
N LEU A 404 2.32 20.56 -26.25
CA LEU A 404 1.47 21.38 -25.38
C LEU A 404 2.19 21.49 -24.04
N ALA A 405 2.42 22.71 -23.54
CA ALA A 405 3.15 22.92 -22.30
C ALA A 405 2.57 24.08 -21.47
N GLY A 406 2.78 24.02 -20.17
CA GLY A 406 2.40 25.08 -19.24
C GLY A 406 3.12 24.95 -17.90
N GLY A 407 3.16 26.05 -17.14
CA GLY A 407 3.82 26.12 -15.83
C GLY A 407 5.24 26.69 -15.90
N THR A 408 5.98 26.53 -14.80
CA THR A 408 7.38 26.98 -14.68
C THR A 408 8.31 25.80 -14.41
N THR A 409 9.36 25.62 -15.20
CA THR A 409 10.34 24.55 -14.95
C THR A 409 11.06 24.76 -13.62
N THR A 410 11.39 23.67 -12.94
CA THR A 410 12.22 23.68 -11.73
C THR A 410 13.52 22.91 -12.00
N SER A 411 14.33 22.70 -10.95
CA SER A 411 15.53 21.85 -11.04
C SER A 411 15.22 20.35 -10.95
N ASP A 412 14.03 19.98 -10.50
CA ASP A 412 13.62 18.59 -10.31
C ASP A 412 12.57 18.21 -11.36
N CYS A 413 13.02 17.46 -12.36
CA CYS A 413 12.23 17.14 -13.53
C CYS A 413 12.49 15.71 -14.01
N VAL A 414 11.46 15.14 -14.65
CA VAL A 414 11.52 13.81 -15.23
C VAL A 414 10.83 13.77 -16.60
N THR A 415 11.28 12.89 -17.47
CA THR A 415 10.56 12.55 -18.70
C THR A 415 9.95 11.16 -18.55
N ARG A 416 8.64 11.04 -18.80
CA ARG A 416 7.95 9.77 -18.99
C ARG A 416 7.67 9.57 -20.47
N THR A 417 8.13 8.46 -21.04
CA THR A 417 7.98 8.15 -22.46
C THR A 417 7.20 6.86 -22.62
N ALA A 418 6.16 6.88 -23.45
CA ALA A 418 5.41 5.68 -23.79
C ALA A 418 6.34 4.70 -24.53
N PRO A 419 6.27 3.39 -24.26
CA PRO A 419 7.07 2.40 -24.98
C PRO A 419 6.84 2.45 -26.50
N SER A 420 7.80 1.92 -27.28
CA SER A 420 7.64 1.83 -28.73
C SER A 420 6.38 1.03 -29.08
N GLY A 421 5.50 1.59 -29.92
CA GLY A 421 4.21 0.97 -30.23
C GLY A 421 3.05 1.40 -29.32
N TRP A 422 3.31 2.24 -28.31
CA TRP A 422 2.32 2.69 -27.33
C TRP A 422 2.09 4.21 -27.40
N GLN A 423 1.05 4.68 -26.70
CA GLN A 423 0.67 6.10 -26.58
C GLN A 423 0.13 6.41 -25.18
N ILE A 424 0.24 7.66 -24.74
CA ILE A 424 -0.41 8.15 -23.51
C ILE A 424 -1.93 8.27 -23.77
N ALA A 425 -2.73 7.66 -22.90
CA ALA A 425 -4.18 7.57 -23.03
C ALA A 425 -4.96 7.91 -21.75
N GLY A 426 -4.29 8.23 -20.64
CA GLY A 426 -4.94 8.57 -19.38
C GLY A 426 -3.93 8.86 -18.30
N PHE A 427 -4.42 9.13 -17.09
CA PHE A 427 -3.59 9.53 -15.96
C PHE A 427 -3.88 8.70 -14.72
N HIS A 428 -2.90 8.71 -13.81
CA HIS A 428 -3.08 8.29 -12.43
C HIS A 428 -2.24 9.15 -11.50
N GLY A 429 -2.64 9.32 -10.25
CA GLY A 429 -1.88 10.13 -9.30
C GLY A 429 -2.74 10.78 -8.25
N ARG A 430 -2.41 12.03 -7.92
CA ARG A 430 -3.08 12.81 -6.88
C ARG A 430 -3.29 14.27 -7.30
N SER A 431 -4.43 14.85 -6.95
CA SER A 431 -4.71 16.24 -7.25
C SER A 431 -5.73 16.85 -6.30
N GLY A 432 -5.65 18.16 -6.08
CA GLY A 432 -6.70 18.98 -5.48
C GLY A 432 -6.96 20.21 -6.33
N ASP A 433 -6.74 21.40 -5.76
CA ASP A 433 -6.81 22.67 -6.50
C ASP A 433 -5.76 22.77 -7.63
N GLU A 434 -4.66 22.02 -7.51
CA GLU A 434 -3.60 21.88 -8.52
C GLU A 434 -3.23 20.39 -8.66
N VAL A 435 -2.38 20.04 -9.63
CA VAL A 435 -1.87 18.67 -9.79
C VAL A 435 -0.71 18.44 -8.82
N ASP A 436 -0.90 17.52 -7.88
CA ASP A 436 0.09 17.22 -6.83
C ASP A 436 1.03 16.08 -7.26
N LYS A 437 0.49 15.02 -7.86
CA LYS A 437 1.23 13.86 -8.36
C LYS A 437 0.58 13.34 -9.66
N VAL A 438 1.39 12.94 -10.64
CA VAL A 438 0.91 12.41 -11.93
C VAL A 438 1.82 11.33 -12.50
N GLY A 439 1.19 10.28 -13.01
CA GLY A 439 1.73 9.28 -13.92
C GLY A 439 0.76 9.05 -15.07
N PHE A 440 1.16 8.20 -16.01
CA PHE A 440 0.46 8.02 -17.28
C PHE A 440 0.01 6.58 -17.48
N ILE A 441 -1.17 6.43 -18.09
CA ILE A 441 -1.64 5.16 -18.63
C ILE A 441 -1.23 5.09 -20.09
N TYR A 442 -0.48 4.06 -20.45
CA TYR A 442 -0.12 3.75 -21.82
C TYR A 442 -1.04 2.65 -22.37
N THR A 443 -1.43 2.79 -23.63
CA THR A 443 -2.09 1.73 -24.41
C THR A 443 -1.36 1.48 -25.73
N GLN A 444 -1.52 0.28 -26.29
CA GLN A 444 -1.01 -0.05 -27.62
C GLN A 444 -1.71 0.78 -28.72
N ARG A 445 -0.99 1.10 -29.79
CA ARG A 445 -1.50 1.94 -30.89
C ARG A 445 -2.21 1.16 -31.98
#